data_AF-A0A5C5ZBY3-F1
#
_entry.id   AF-A0A5C5ZBY3-F1
#
_cell.length_a   1.000
_cell.length_b   1.000
_cell.length_c   1.000
_cell.angle_alpha   90.00
_cell.angle_beta   90.00
_cell.angle_gamma   90.00
#
_symmetry.space_group_name_H-M   'P 1'
#
loop_
_entity.id
_entity.type
_entity.pdbx_description
1 polymer ?
#
loop_
_entity_poly.entity_id
_entity_poly.type
_entity_poly.pdbx_seq_one_letter_code
_entity_poly.pdbx_strand_id
1 'polypeptide(L)'
;MTYLIASIKFPQLFSLESQQQVIGYLRTENAVLKEKLGKKRILLTDDQRRRLAVKGKILSRKQLEQFGTLFTPDTIRRWHRQLVANKWDYSDHKEKTHGWPRVREVVVDLTVKLATDNPTWGYD
;
A
#
# COMPACT_ATOMS: atom_id res chain seq x y z
N MET A 1 41.67 21.20 8.71
CA MET A 1 40.44 21.58 9.44
C MET A 1 39.28 21.37 8.46
N THR A 2 38.54 20.27 8.34
CA THR A 2 38.19 19.14 9.23
C THR A 2 37.70 18.00 8.31
N TYR A 3 38.56 17.03 7.98
CA TYR A 3 38.13 15.78 7.36
C TYR A 3 37.83 14.76 8.46
N LEU A 4 36.66 14.85 9.06
CA LEU A 4 36.16 13.87 10.03
C LEU A 4 34.65 13.70 9.85
N ILE A 5 34.28 12.85 8.89
CA ILE A 5 33.15 11.94 9.08
C ILE A 5 33.63 10.57 8.60
N ALA A 6 34.51 9.96 9.40
CA ALA A 6 34.56 8.51 9.47
C ALA A 6 33.22 8.08 10.08
N SER A 7 32.29 7.56 9.28
CA SER A 7 31.08 6.95 9.80
C SER A 7 30.65 5.76 8.93
N ILE A 8 31.03 4.60 9.45
CA ILE A 8 30.37 3.30 9.31
C ILE A 8 30.61 2.57 7.98
N LYS A 9 31.75 1.86 7.97
CA LYS A 9 32.02 0.72 7.11
C LYS A 9 31.11 -0.44 7.56
N PHE A 10 29.93 -0.60 6.94
CA PHE A 10 29.18 -1.85 7.06
C PHE A 10 30.02 -2.98 6.42
N PRO A 11 30.17 -4.16 7.06
CA PRO A 11 30.91 -5.26 6.47
C PRO A 11 30.11 -5.82 5.29
N GLN A 12 30.43 -5.40 4.07
CA GLN A 12 30.00 -6.05 2.84
C GLN A 12 30.78 -7.35 2.70
N LEU A 13 30.39 -8.41 3.41
CA LEU A 13 30.94 -9.76 3.21
C LEU A 13 30.23 -10.50 2.06
N PHE A 14 29.96 -9.80 0.96
CA PHE A 14 29.72 -10.40 -0.35
C PHE A 14 30.15 -9.38 -1.41
N SER A 15 31.15 -9.75 -2.22
CA SER A 15 31.54 -8.94 -3.38
C SER A 15 30.33 -8.74 -4.30
N LEU A 16 30.30 -7.63 -5.05
CA LEU A 16 29.26 -7.39 -6.05
C LEU A 16 29.12 -8.57 -7.02
N GLU A 17 30.23 -9.23 -7.36
CA GLU A 17 30.24 -10.45 -8.17
C GLU A 17 29.46 -11.59 -7.52
N SER A 18 29.67 -11.84 -6.22
CA SER A 18 28.94 -12.88 -5.52
C SER A 18 27.45 -12.54 -5.39
N GLN A 19 27.10 -11.26 -5.20
CA GLN A 19 25.69 -10.82 -5.24
C GLN A 19 25.05 -11.09 -6.61
N GLN A 20 25.77 -10.84 -7.71
CA GLN A 20 25.29 -11.14 -9.06
C GLN A 20 25.13 -12.65 -9.29
N GLN A 21 26.05 -13.48 -8.79
CA GLN A 21 25.94 -14.94 -8.86
C GLN A 21 24.71 -15.46 -8.13
N VAL A 22 24.45 -14.97 -6.91
CA VAL A 22 23.25 -15.33 -6.13
C VAL A 22 21.98 -14.91 -6.86
N ILE A 23 21.92 -13.70 -7.40
CA ILE A 23 20.78 -13.23 -8.21
C ILE A 23 20.59 -14.10 -9.45
N GLY A 24 21.69 -14.49 -10.11
CA GLY A 24 21.67 -15.39 -11.26
C GLY A 24 21.07 -16.75 -10.91
N TYR A 25 21.54 -17.39 -9.84
CA TYR A 25 21.00 -18.65 -9.35
C TYR A 25 19.50 -18.54 -9.03
N LEU A 26 19.09 -17.52 -8.25
CA LEU A 26 17.70 -17.31 -7.88
C LEU A 26 16.80 -17.05 -9.11
N ARG A 27 17.31 -16.41 -10.15
CA ARG A 27 16.58 -16.24 -11.42
C ARG A 27 16.36 -17.57 -12.13
N THR A 28 17.39 -18.41 -12.20
CA THR A 28 17.30 -19.75 -12.79
C THR A 28 16.34 -20.64 -12.00
N GLU A 29 16.44 -20.64 -10.68
CA GLU A 29 15.52 -21.39 -9.81
C GLU A 29 14.06 -20.94 -10.01
N ASN A 30 13.82 -19.63 -10.05
CA ASN A 30 12.49 -19.10 -10.34
C ASN A 30 11.98 -19.50 -11.73
N ALA A 31 12.84 -19.60 -12.74
CA ALA A 31 12.46 -20.06 -14.07
C ALA A 31 12.01 -21.53 -14.05
N VAL A 32 12.79 -22.41 -13.40
CA VAL A 32 12.46 -23.82 -13.23
C VAL A 32 11.14 -23.99 -12.47
N LEU A 33 10.92 -23.23 -11.38
CA LEU A 33 9.67 -23.26 -10.63
C LEU A 33 8.47 -22.81 -11.47
N LYS A 34 8.64 -21.78 -12.31
CA LYS A 34 7.60 -21.33 -13.26
C LYS A 34 7.26 -22.41 -14.27
N GLU A 35 8.26 -23.10 -14.83
CA GLU A 35 8.04 -24.22 -15.76
C GLU A 35 7.27 -25.36 -15.09
N LYS A 36 7.62 -25.70 -13.85
CA LYS A 36 6.92 -26.75 -13.07
C LYS A 36 5.47 -26.39 -12.75
N LEU A 37 5.15 -25.12 -12.48
CA LEU A 37 3.76 -24.68 -12.27
C LEU A 37 2.93 -24.69 -13.56
N GLY A 38 3.58 -24.70 -14.73
CA GLY A 38 2.93 -24.66 -16.04
C GLY A 38 2.15 -23.38 -16.29
N LYS A 39 1.20 -23.40 -17.23
CA LYS A 39 0.37 -22.23 -17.60
C LYS A 39 -0.81 -21.97 -16.64
N LYS A 40 -0.84 -22.60 -15.47
CA LYS A 40 -1.96 -22.46 -14.53
C LYS A 40 -1.91 -21.10 -13.84
N ARG A 41 -3.10 -20.54 -13.59
CA ARG A 41 -3.23 -19.27 -12.86
C ARG A 41 -2.68 -19.45 -11.43
N ILE A 42 -1.68 -18.65 -11.08
CA ILE A 42 -1.06 -18.69 -9.75
C ILE A 42 -1.96 -17.94 -8.76
N LEU A 43 -2.55 -18.68 -7.83
CA LEU A 43 -3.34 -18.12 -6.73
C LEU A 43 -2.43 -17.99 -5.51
N LEU A 44 -2.16 -16.74 -5.13
CA LEU A 44 -1.43 -16.43 -3.90
C LEU A 44 -2.39 -16.19 -2.74
N THR A 45 -1.98 -16.66 -1.57
CA THR A 45 -2.54 -16.28 -0.27
C THR A 45 -2.25 -14.81 0.03
N ASP A 46 -3.02 -14.19 0.92
CA ASP A 46 -2.85 -12.77 1.23
C ASP A 46 -1.49 -12.47 1.90
N ASP A 47 -0.96 -13.41 2.68
CA ASP A 47 0.40 -13.27 3.24
C ASP A 47 1.48 -13.28 2.14
N GLN A 48 1.37 -14.17 1.14
CA GLN A 48 2.28 -14.19 -0.01
C GLN A 48 2.19 -12.87 -0.80
N ARG A 49 0.98 -12.37 -1.05
CA ARG A 49 0.77 -11.06 -1.70
C ARG A 49 1.39 -9.93 -0.89
N ARG A 50 1.26 -9.96 0.44
CA ARG A 50 1.86 -8.99 1.36
C ARG A 50 3.37 -8.97 1.26
N ARG A 51 4.02 -10.13 1.32
CA ARG A 51 5.49 -10.24 1.21
C ARG A 51 5.99 -9.66 -0.12
N LEU A 52 5.31 -9.97 -1.23
CA LEU A 52 5.66 -9.42 -2.55
C LEU A 52 5.39 -7.92 -2.66
N ALA A 53 4.27 -7.44 -2.13
CA ALA A 53 3.90 -6.02 -2.19
C ALA A 53 4.88 -5.12 -1.44
N VAL A 54 5.32 -5.54 -0.25
CA VAL A 54 6.28 -4.77 0.57
C VAL A 54 7.64 -4.67 -0.13
N LYS A 55 8.17 -5.80 -0.64
CA LYS A 55 9.44 -5.80 -1.37
C LYS A 55 9.33 -5.07 -2.72
N GLY A 56 8.21 -5.26 -3.42
CA GLY A 56 7.95 -4.66 -4.73
C GLY A 56 7.76 -3.14 -4.69
N LYS A 57 7.26 -2.57 -3.59
CA LYS A 57 7.15 -1.10 -3.43
C LYS A 57 8.51 -0.39 -3.42
N ILE A 58 9.58 -1.07 -3.01
CA ILE A 58 10.94 -0.51 -3.00
C ILE A 58 11.48 -0.39 -4.43
N LEU A 59 11.00 -1.24 -5.33
CA LEU A 59 11.45 -1.30 -6.72
C LEU A 59 10.66 -0.29 -7.59
N SER A 60 11.37 0.34 -8.53
CA SER A 60 10.74 1.17 -9.55
C SER A 60 9.91 0.33 -10.52
N ARG A 61 9.00 0.97 -11.25
CA ARG A 61 8.16 0.29 -12.26
C ARG A 61 9.02 -0.42 -13.31
N LYS A 62 10.03 0.28 -13.85
CA LYS A 62 10.97 -0.26 -14.83
C LYS A 62 11.72 -1.48 -14.31
N GLN A 63 12.14 -1.45 -13.05
CA GLN A 63 12.79 -2.60 -12.41
C GLN A 63 11.83 -3.79 -12.35
N LEU A 64 10.60 -3.60 -11.88
CA LEU A 64 9.60 -4.68 -11.82
C LEU A 64 9.25 -5.27 -13.19
N GLU A 65 9.28 -4.47 -14.26
CA GLU A 65 9.10 -4.94 -15.63
C GLU A 65 10.30 -5.79 -16.09
N GLN A 66 11.52 -5.37 -15.76
CA GLN A 66 12.75 -6.06 -16.14
C GLN A 66 12.92 -7.43 -15.46
N PHE A 67 12.41 -7.60 -14.23
CA PHE A 67 12.57 -8.87 -13.49
C PHE A 67 11.60 -9.99 -13.92
N GLY A 68 10.83 -9.81 -15.00
CA GLY A 68 9.97 -10.87 -15.54
C GLY A 68 9.00 -11.39 -14.48
N THR A 69 8.31 -10.46 -13.82
CA THR A 69 7.53 -10.74 -12.62
C THR A 69 6.31 -11.60 -12.97
N LEU A 70 5.97 -12.57 -12.11
CA LEU A 70 4.75 -13.41 -12.24
C LEU A 70 3.45 -12.61 -12.36
N PHE A 71 3.48 -11.35 -11.90
CA PHE A 71 2.37 -10.42 -11.86
C PHE A 71 2.82 -9.09 -12.46
N THR A 72 1.87 -8.36 -13.04
CA THR A 72 2.16 -7.01 -13.55
C THR A 72 2.61 -6.08 -12.42
N PRO A 73 3.51 -5.11 -12.69
CA PRO A 73 3.93 -4.13 -11.70
C PRO A 73 2.75 -3.41 -11.03
N ASP A 74 1.70 -3.11 -11.80
CA ASP A 74 0.48 -2.49 -11.30
C ASP A 74 -0.25 -3.35 -10.26
N THR A 75 -0.24 -4.66 -10.44
CA THR A 75 -0.86 -5.61 -9.50
C THR A 75 -0.15 -5.57 -8.15
N ILE A 76 1.18 -5.58 -8.15
CA ILE A 76 2.00 -5.52 -6.92
C ILE A 76 1.77 -4.20 -6.19
N ARG A 77 1.74 -3.09 -6.94
CA ARG A 77 1.45 -1.77 -6.37
C ARG A 77 0.02 -1.66 -5.85
N ARG A 78 -0.95 -2.29 -6.53
CA ARG A 78 -2.34 -2.39 -6.05
C ARG A 78 -2.40 -3.15 -4.72
N TRP A 79 -1.74 -4.30 -4.61
CA TRP A 79 -1.68 -5.04 -3.34
C TRP A 79 -1.07 -4.21 -2.22
N HIS A 80 -0.01 -3.45 -2.50
CA HIS A 80 0.56 -2.53 -1.50
C HIS A 80 -0.44 -1.47 -1.05
N ARG A 81 -1.14 -0.81 -1.98
CA ARG A 81 -2.18 0.17 -1.64
C ARG A 81 -3.30 -0.45 -0.81
N GLN A 82 -3.71 -1.67 -1.14
CA GLN A 82 -4.76 -2.38 -0.40
C GLN A 82 -4.31 -2.75 1.02
N LEU A 83 -3.04 -3.14 1.21
CA LEU A 83 -2.50 -3.36 2.55
C LEU A 83 -2.45 -2.08 3.39
N VAL A 84 -2.12 -0.95 2.77
CA VAL A 84 -2.15 0.35 3.45
C VAL A 84 -3.58 0.74 3.80
N ALA A 85 -4.53 0.56 2.88
CA ALA A 85 -5.94 0.83 3.13
C ALA A 85 -6.46 -0.03 4.28
N ASN A 86 -6.21 -1.35 4.26
CA ASN A 86 -6.63 -2.26 5.32
C ASN A 86 -5.97 -1.95 6.67
N LYS A 87 -4.74 -1.43 6.69
CA LYS A 87 -4.09 -0.97 7.94
C LYS A 87 -4.85 0.21 8.56
N TRP A 88 -5.38 1.10 7.72
CA TRP A 88 -6.13 2.29 8.13
C TRP A 88 -7.64 2.09 8.03
N ASP A 89 -8.07 0.84 7.87
CA ASP A 89 -9.47 0.50 7.83
C ASP A 89 -9.99 0.51 9.27
N TYR A 90 -10.48 1.68 9.69
CA TYR A 90 -11.13 1.87 10.98
C TYR A 90 -12.61 1.45 10.94
N SER A 91 -13.05 0.68 9.93
CA SER A 91 -14.45 0.25 9.82
C SER A 91 -14.93 -0.52 11.06
N ASP A 92 -14.07 -1.32 11.68
CA ASP A 92 -14.38 -2.04 12.93
C ASP A 92 -14.55 -1.11 14.14
N HIS A 93 -13.91 0.06 14.12
CA HIS A 93 -13.99 1.08 15.19
C HIS A 93 -15.05 2.14 14.90
N LYS A 94 -15.64 2.11 13.71
CA LYS A 94 -16.70 3.03 13.32
C LYS A 94 -17.99 2.49 13.92
N GLU A 95 -18.49 3.12 14.98
CA GLU A 95 -19.86 2.87 15.43
C GLU A 95 -20.79 2.90 14.22
N LYS A 96 -21.72 1.94 14.13
CA LYS A 96 -22.68 1.76 13.03
C LYS A 96 -23.70 2.90 12.92
N THR A 97 -23.33 4.10 13.33
CA THR A 97 -24.09 5.33 13.15
C THR A 97 -23.99 5.70 11.68
N HIS A 98 -24.93 5.20 10.89
CA HIS A 98 -25.09 5.53 9.49
C HIS A 98 -25.60 6.97 9.39
N GLY A 99 -24.71 7.95 9.46
CA GLY A 99 -25.03 9.36 9.24
C GLY A 99 -24.20 10.34 10.08
N TRP A 100 -24.36 11.63 9.79
CA TRP A 100 -23.93 12.68 10.71
C TRP A 100 -24.67 12.51 12.05
N PRO A 101 -24.03 12.84 13.19
CA PRO A 101 -24.73 12.84 14.47
C PRO A 101 -26.04 13.60 14.32
N ARG A 102 -27.18 12.99 14.68
CA ARG A 102 -28.46 13.69 14.61
C ARG A 102 -28.36 14.92 15.51
N VAL A 103 -28.56 16.09 14.92
CA VAL A 103 -28.80 17.32 15.69
C VAL A 103 -30.08 17.07 16.50
N ARG A 104 -30.08 17.43 17.78
CA ARG A 104 -31.26 17.28 18.64
C ARG A 104 -32.45 17.98 18.00
N GLU A 105 -33.62 17.35 18.01
CA GLU A 105 -34.86 17.88 17.39
C GLU A 105 -35.17 19.31 17.86
N VAL A 106 -34.97 19.59 19.14
CA VAL A 106 -35.11 20.95 19.72
C VAL A 106 -34.29 22.01 18.99
N VAL A 107 -33.06 21.68 18.58
CA VAL A 107 -32.19 22.62 17.85
C VAL A 107 -32.69 22.83 16.43
N VAL A 108 -33.20 21.78 15.79
CA VAL A 108 -33.80 21.86 14.45
C VAL A 108 -35.05 22.74 14.50
N ASP A 109 -35.95 22.50 15.46
CA ASP A 109 -37.19 23.25 15.63
C ASP A 109 -36.91 24.74 15.92
N LEU A 110 -35.95 25.03 16.79
CA LEU A 110 -35.53 26.40 17.08
C LEU A 110 -34.94 27.09 15.85
N THR A 111 -34.16 26.36 15.04
CA THR A 111 -33.57 26.90 13.81
C THR A 111 -34.65 27.21 12.78
N VAL A 112 -35.62 26.30 12.59
CA VAL A 112 -36.76 26.49 11.68
C VAL A 112 -37.63 27.65 12.14
N LYS A 113 -37.90 27.75 13.44
CA LYS A 113 -38.66 28.87 14.02
C LYS A 113 -37.93 30.20 13.80
N LEU A 114 -36.64 30.25 14.09
CA LEU A 114 -35.81 31.45 13.90
C LEU A 114 -35.80 31.91 12.43
N ALA A 115 -35.69 30.98 11.48
CA ALA A 115 -35.75 31.26 10.05
C ALA A 115 -37.14 31.75 9.61
N THR A 116 -38.20 31.19 10.17
CA THR A 116 -39.59 31.57 9.88
C THR A 116 -39.92 32.96 10.43
N ASP A 117 -39.44 33.26 11.64
CA ASP A 117 -39.64 34.55 12.30
C ASP A 117 -38.83 35.68 11.63
N ASN A 118 -37.77 35.34 10.88
CA ASN A 118 -36.86 36.30 10.25
C ASN A 118 -36.59 35.99 8.77
N PRO A 119 -37.59 36.16 7.89
CA PRO A 119 -37.50 35.76 6.49
C PRO A 119 -36.50 36.60 5.65
N THR A 120 -36.05 37.74 6.16
CA THR A 120 -35.08 38.64 5.48
C THR A 120 -33.62 38.32 5.82
N TRP A 121 -33.34 37.31 6.64
CA TRP A 121 -31.98 36.94 7.06
C TRP A 121 -31.25 36.00 6.09
N GLY A 122 -31.83 35.73 4.91
CA GLY A 122 -31.11 35.10 3.81
C GLY A 122 -30.01 36.00 3.25
N TYR A 123 -28.99 35.40 2.64
CA TYR A 123 -28.06 36.15 1.79
C TYR A 123 -28.68 36.28 0.39
N ASP A 124 -28.76 37.51 -0.13
CA ASP A 124 -28.93 37.79 -1.56
C ASP A 124 -27.65 37.47 -2.35
#